data_AF-A0AAV6C4W7-F1
#
_entry.id   AF-A0AAV6C4W7-F1
#
_cell.length_a   1.000
_cell.length_b   1.000
_cell.length_c   1.000
_cell.angle_alpha   90.00
_cell.angle_beta   90.00
_cell.angle_gamma   90.00
#
_symmetry.space_group_name_H-M   'P 1'
#
loop_
_entity.id
_entity.type
_entity.pdbx_description
1 polymer ?
#
loop_
_entity_poly.entity_id
_entity_poly.type
_entity_poly.pdbx_seq_one_letter_code
_entity_poly.pdbx_strand_id
1 'polypeptide(L)'
;MSLQPHLLPPLEQEAWVADHLPYRIQVLRGLEIYDASGGFNSALRPVQPCIFEGTLLNCRWAAYFLGLDLQGNLLTQLAQRKRDNDVHAVDIGGTLVNPTDSADLSVAERALLASVLKGANVAAAHPVREGAHLMKDVYVGPAAKLLIKLIETHVYGVLGKPVPPWKWA
;
A
#
# COMPACT_ATOMS: atom_id res chain seq x y z
N MET A 1 -1.41 14.63 -17.24
CA MET A 1 -1.54 15.61 -16.14
C MET A 1 -1.09 14.93 -14.87
N SER A 2 -0.17 15.53 -14.11
CA SER A 2 0.26 15.02 -12.81
C SER A 2 -0.68 15.53 -11.71
N LEU A 3 -0.95 14.67 -10.74
CA LEU A 3 -1.71 15.02 -9.53
C LEU A 3 -1.09 16.25 -8.86
N GLN A 4 -1.90 17.28 -8.61
CA GLN A 4 -1.44 18.51 -7.97
C GLN A 4 -1.35 18.32 -6.43
N PRO A 5 -0.23 18.72 -5.79
CA PRO A 5 -0.11 18.66 -4.33
C PRO A 5 -1.11 19.59 -3.65
N HIS A 6 -1.80 19.09 -2.63
CA HIS A 6 -2.64 19.86 -1.71
C HIS A 6 -1.95 19.77 -0.34
N LEU A 7 -0.92 20.59 -0.14
CA LEU A 7 -0.07 20.50 1.05
C LEU A 7 -0.91 20.64 2.33
N LEU A 8 -0.79 19.64 3.22
CA LEU A 8 -1.44 19.68 4.52
C LEU A 8 -0.79 20.75 5.42
N PRO A 9 -1.47 21.24 6.46
CA PRO A 9 -0.83 22.05 7.50
C PRO A 9 0.37 21.32 8.14
N PRO A 10 1.43 22.02 8.58
CA PRO A 10 2.65 21.37 9.08
C PRO A 10 2.44 20.35 10.19
N LEU A 11 1.57 20.65 11.17
CA LEU A 11 1.25 19.73 12.27
C LEU A 11 0.57 18.45 11.77
N GLU A 12 -0.26 18.57 10.73
CA GLU A 12 -0.93 17.42 10.14
C GLU A 12 0.05 16.57 9.33
N GLN A 13 0.97 17.19 8.58
CA GLN A 13 2.06 16.47 7.90
C GLN A 13 2.91 15.69 8.91
N GLU A 14 3.27 16.31 10.04
CA GLU A 14 4.02 15.66 11.10
C GLU A 14 3.27 14.47 11.69
N ALA A 15 1.97 14.61 11.98
CA ALA A 15 1.14 13.50 12.45
C ALA A 15 1.05 12.35 11.44
N TRP A 16 0.99 12.67 10.14
CA TRP A 16 1.00 11.65 9.09
C TRP A 16 2.29 10.82 9.09
N VAL A 17 3.43 11.51 9.19
CA VAL A 17 4.76 10.88 9.17
C VAL A 17 5.08 10.18 10.49
N ALA A 18 4.63 10.72 11.63
CA ALA A 18 4.94 10.17 12.95
C ALA A 18 4.01 9.02 13.37
N ASP A 19 2.75 9.04 12.95
CA ASP A 19 1.72 8.14 13.49
C ASP A 19 0.98 7.34 12.40
N HIS A 20 0.43 8.02 11.38
CA HIS A 20 -0.46 7.38 10.41
C HIS A 20 0.27 6.41 9.49
N LEU A 21 1.39 6.82 8.88
CA LEU A 21 2.17 5.97 8.00
C LEU A 21 2.83 4.79 8.73
N PRO A 22 3.43 4.96 9.92
CA PRO A 22 3.95 3.82 10.69
C PRO A 22 2.88 2.78 11.02
N TYR A 23 1.68 3.22 11.39
CA TYR A 23 0.54 2.31 11.59
C TYR A 23 0.22 1.54 10.29
N ARG A 24 0.15 2.23 9.14
CA ARG A 24 -0.14 1.58 7.85
C ARG A 24 0.94 0.60 7.40
N ILE A 25 2.21 0.93 7.64
CA ILE A 25 3.35 0.02 7.42
C ILE A 25 3.19 -1.22 8.30
N GLN A 26 2.79 -1.06 9.56
CA GLN A 26 2.56 -2.20 10.45
C GLN A 26 1.43 -3.11 9.95
N VAL A 27 0.34 -2.53 9.43
CA VAL A 27 -0.76 -3.32 8.84
C VAL A 27 -0.29 -4.06 7.58
N LEU A 28 0.52 -3.45 6.72
CA LEU A 28 1.11 -4.11 5.54
C LEU A 28 2.03 -5.28 5.91
N ARG A 29 2.71 -5.22 7.07
CA ARG A 29 3.51 -6.32 7.62
C ARG A 29 2.68 -7.47 8.20
N GLY A 30 1.36 -7.34 8.30
CA GLY A 30 0.48 -8.29 8.97
C GLY A 30 0.61 -9.74 8.47
N LEU A 31 0.64 -9.95 7.15
CA LEU A 31 0.82 -11.28 6.58
C LEU A 31 2.17 -11.91 6.92
N GLU A 32 3.26 -11.12 6.86
CA GLU A 32 4.59 -11.60 7.22
C GLU A 32 4.66 -12.01 8.70
N ILE A 33 4.03 -11.23 9.59
CA ILE A 33 3.95 -11.54 11.02
C ILE A 33 3.11 -12.80 11.27
N TYR A 34 2.01 -12.98 10.54
CA TYR A 34 1.19 -14.19 10.61
C TYR A 34 1.98 -15.43 10.19
N ASP A 35 2.71 -15.36 9.07
CA ASP A 35 3.54 -16.46 8.60
C ASP A 35 4.66 -16.79 9.59
N ALA A 36 5.32 -15.77 10.14
CA ALA A 36 6.35 -15.92 11.18
C ALA A 36 5.80 -16.54 12.49
N SER A 37 4.50 -16.42 12.74
CA SER A 37 3.81 -17.01 13.89
C SER A 37 3.37 -18.47 13.67
N GLY A 38 3.79 -19.09 12.55
CA GLY A 38 3.47 -20.48 12.18
C GLY A 38 2.31 -20.61 11.20
N GLY A 39 1.72 -19.48 10.75
CA GLY A 39 0.74 -19.42 9.68
C GLY A 39 -0.40 -20.43 9.81
N PHE A 40 -0.66 -21.20 8.74
CA PHE A 40 -1.73 -22.20 8.68
C PHE A 40 -1.57 -23.35 9.70
N ASN A 41 -0.37 -23.55 10.23
CA ASN A 41 -0.07 -24.58 11.23
C ASN A 41 -0.19 -24.07 12.68
N SER A 42 -0.51 -22.78 12.85
CA SER A 42 -0.64 -22.14 14.16
C SER A 42 -2.09 -22.06 14.63
N ALA A 43 -2.27 -21.69 15.91
CA ALA A 43 -3.59 -21.36 16.46
C ALA A 43 -4.25 -20.15 15.77
N LEU A 44 -3.49 -19.36 15.00
CA LEU A 44 -3.99 -18.19 14.26
C LEU A 44 -4.62 -18.54 12.91
N ARG A 45 -4.63 -19.83 12.49
CA ARG A 45 -5.27 -20.24 11.23
C ARG A 45 -6.67 -19.65 11.00
N PRO A 46 -7.59 -19.57 11.98
CA PRO A 46 -8.93 -19.03 11.77
C PRO A 46 -8.96 -17.55 11.39
N VAL A 47 -7.93 -16.77 11.74
CA VAL A 47 -7.88 -15.33 11.43
C VAL A 47 -7.17 -15.02 10.11
N GLN A 48 -6.64 -16.03 9.42
CA GLN A 48 -5.91 -15.85 8.16
C GLN A 48 -6.70 -15.08 7.10
N PRO A 49 -7.99 -15.38 6.83
CA PRO A 49 -8.74 -14.65 5.80
C PRO A 49 -8.81 -13.14 6.11
N CYS A 50 -9.00 -12.78 7.37
CA CYS A 50 -9.05 -11.38 7.79
C CYS A 50 -7.70 -10.69 7.60
N ILE A 51 -6.60 -11.36 7.95
CA ILE A 51 -5.25 -10.79 7.78
C ILE A 51 -4.91 -10.65 6.29
N PHE A 52 -5.25 -11.65 5.48
CA PHE A 52 -5.03 -11.64 4.04
C PHE A 52 -5.82 -10.53 3.34
N GLU A 53 -7.14 -10.47 3.55
CA GLU A 53 -8.00 -9.46 2.93
C GLU A 53 -7.65 -8.06 3.46
N GLY A 54 -7.37 -7.94 4.75
CA GLY A 54 -6.88 -6.70 5.36
C GLY A 54 -5.60 -6.22 4.68
N THR A 55 -4.62 -7.10 4.47
CA THR A 55 -3.36 -6.76 3.79
C THR A 55 -3.61 -6.38 2.33
N LEU A 56 -4.44 -7.14 1.62
CA LEU A 56 -4.80 -6.88 0.23
C LEU A 56 -5.43 -5.49 0.04
N LEU A 57 -6.39 -5.11 0.90
CA LEU A 57 -7.01 -3.79 0.87
C LEU A 57 -6.03 -2.67 1.27
N ASN A 58 -5.11 -2.94 2.19
CA ASN A 58 -4.07 -1.97 2.53
C ASN A 58 -3.02 -1.81 1.44
N CYS A 59 -2.73 -2.85 0.64
CA CYS A 59 -1.91 -2.71 -0.56
C CYS A 59 -2.55 -1.74 -1.55
N ARG A 60 -3.87 -1.85 -1.75
CA ARG A 60 -4.63 -0.91 -2.58
C ARG A 60 -4.56 0.52 -2.05
N TRP A 61 -4.81 0.71 -0.76
CA TRP A 61 -4.70 2.02 -0.13
C TRP A 61 -3.30 2.63 -0.30
N ALA A 62 -2.24 1.86 -0.03
CA ALA A 62 -0.86 2.33 -0.12
C ALA A 62 -0.46 2.69 -1.56
N ALA A 63 -0.90 1.90 -2.54
CA ALA A 63 -0.70 2.22 -3.95
C ALA A 63 -1.37 3.55 -4.32
N TYR A 64 -2.63 3.77 -3.91
CA TYR A 64 -3.31 5.06 -4.12
C TYR A 64 -2.59 6.23 -3.45
N PHE A 65 -2.18 6.05 -2.19
CA PHE A 65 -1.42 7.06 -1.45
C PHE A 65 -0.13 7.45 -2.19
N LEU A 66 0.57 6.49 -2.79
CA LEU A 66 1.78 6.68 -3.62
C LEU A 66 1.49 7.21 -5.04
N GLY A 67 0.22 7.45 -5.39
CA GLY A 67 -0.18 7.97 -6.70
C GLY A 67 -0.26 6.92 -7.79
N LEU A 68 -0.48 5.66 -7.46
CA LEU A 68 -0.69 4.56 -8.42
C LEU A 68 -2.18 4.21 -8.52
N ASP A 69 -2.66 3.95 -9.73
CA ASP A 69 -4.01 3.45 -10.02
C ASP A 69 -3.94 2.27 -10.99
N LEU A 70 -5.03 1.51 -11.08
CA LEU A 70 -5.19 0.44 -12.06
C LEU A 70 -6.31 0.83 -13.03
N GLN A 71 -5.96 1.06 -14.30
CA GLN A 71 -6.91 1.30 -15.38
C GLN A 71 -6.92 0.10 -16.33
N GLY A 72 -8.02 -0.65 -16.31
CA GLY A 72 -8.07 -1.96 -16.97
C GLY A 72 -7.09 -2.94 -16.32
N ASN A 73 -6.05 -3.34 -17.05
CA ASN A 73 -4.96 -4.19 -16.53
C ASN A 73 -3.61 -3.47 -16.46
N LEU A 74 -3.59 -2.14 -16.65
CA LEU A 74 -2.37 -1.34 -16.68
C LEU A 74 -2.24 -0.52 -15.41
N LEU A 75 -1.09 -0.63 -14.75
CA LEU A 75 -0.71 0.23 -13.64
C LEU A 75 -0.37 1.62 -14.20
N THR A 76 -1.12 2.63 -13.78
CA THR A 76 -0.98 4.00 -14.25
C THR A 76 -0.73 4.94 -13.08
N GLN A 77 -0.18 6.12 -13.37
CA GLN A 77 -0.09 7.18 -12.37
C GLN A 77 -1.46 7.83 -12.21
N LEU A 78 -1.81 8.16 -10.97
CA LEU A 78 -3.07 8.83 -10.64
C LEU A 78 -3.06 10.25 -11.25
N ALA A 79 -4.03 10.52 -12.13
CA ALA A 79 -4.14 11.82 -12.79
C ALA A 79 -4.90 12.85 -11.95
N GLN A 80 -5.84 12.39 -11.12
CA GLN A 80 -6.72 13.22 -10.30
C GLN A 80 -7.11 12.49 -9.01
N ARG A 81 -7.40 13.25 -7.95
CA ARG A 81 -7.92 12.70 -6.69
C ARG A 81 -9.27 12.03 -6.95
N LYS A 82 -9.51 10.92 -6.26
CA LYS A 82 -10.83 10.26 -6.30
C LYS A 82 -11.82 10.94 -5.35
N ARG A 83 -11.31 11.51 -4.26
CA ARG A 83 -12.07 12.29 -3.28
C ARG A 83 -11.23 13.49 -2.82
N ASP A 84 -11.89 14.60 -2.52
CA ASP A 84 -11.22 15.87 -2.18
C ASP A 84 -10.30 15.78 -0.96
N ASN A 85 -10.61 14.85 -0.06
CA ASN A 85 -9.95 14.60 1.21
C ASN A 85 -9.05 13.35 1.20
N ASP A 86 -8.81 12.73 0.04
CA ASP A 86 -7.77 11.71 -0.07
C ASP A 86 -6.39 12.38 0.08
N VAL A 87 -5.58 11.86 1.01
CA VAL A 87 -4.19 12.29 1.21
C VAL A 87 -3.26 11.41 0.39
N HIS A 88 -2.30 12.03 -0.29
CA HIS A 88 -1.25 11.38 -1.07
C HIS A 88 0.14 11.76 -0.55
N ALA A 89 1.16 11.00 -0.96
CA ALA A 89 2.56 11.21 -0.54
C ALA A 89 3.03 12.66 -0.77
N VAL A 90 2.62 13.30 -1.87
CA VAL A 90 2.97 14.70 -2.19
C VAL A 90 2.35 15.73 -1.25
N ASP A 91 1.26 15.41 -0.56
CA ASP A 91 0.57 16.34 0.34
C ASP A 91 1.29 16.50 1.67
N ILE A 92 2.18 15.55 1.98
CA ILE A 92 3.01 15.50 3.19
C ILE A 92 4.50 15.72 2.89
N GLY A 93 4.82 16.28 1.72
CA GLY A 93 6.19 16.61 1.32
C GLY A 93 7.00 15.46 0.71
N GLY A 94 6.37 14.31 0.42
CA GLY A 94 6.97 13.22 -0.35
C GLY A 94 6.83 13.40 -1.87
N THR A 95 7.10 12.34 -2.62
CA THR A 95 6.93 12.25 -4.07
C THR A 95 5.98 11.11 -4.46
N LEU A 96 5.46 11.16 -5.69
CA LEU A 96 4.68 10.04 -6.24
C LEU A 96 5.60 9.06 -6.94
N VAL A 97 5.16 7.80 -6.98
CA VAL A 97 5.81 6.76 -7.76
C VAL A 97 5.47 6.96 -9.24
N ASN A 98 6.47 6.88 -10.11
CA ASN A 98 6.29 6.85 -11.55
C ASN A 98 6.26 5.39 -12.05
N PRO A 99 5.09 4.86 -12.46
CA PRO A 99 4.99 3.45 -12.81
C PRO A 99 5.80 3.08 -14.06
N THR A 100 6.14 4.03 -14.92
CA THR A 100 6.91 3.76 -16.14
C THR A 100 8.42 3.91 -15.96
N ASP A 101 8.87 4.48 -14.84
CA ASP A 101 10.29 4.63 -14.54
C ASP A 101 10.83 3.31 -13.98
N SER A 102 11.92 2.81 -14.58
CA SER A 102 12.60 1.61 -14.10
C SER A 102 13.37 1.82 -12.80
N ALA A 103 13.67 3.06 -12.41
CA ALA A 103 14.25 3.38 -11.12
C ALA A 103 13.25 3.15 -9.97
N ASP A 104 11.97 3.42 -10.23
CA ASP A 104 10.89 3.26 -9.27
C ASP A 104 10.34 1.82 -9.27
N LEU A 105 10.05 1.28 -10.45
CA LEU A 105 9.46 -0.05 -10.61
C LEU A 105 10.06 -0.82 -11.79
N SER A 106 10.51 -2.04 -11.54
CA SER A 106 10.82 -3.00 -12.59
C SER A 106 9.54 -3.51 -13.29
N VAL A 107 9.71 -4.19 -14.44
CA VAL A 107 8.57 -4.81 -15.17
C VAL A 107 7.85 -5.85 -14.30
N ALA A 108 8.60 -6.63 -13.53
CA ALA A 108 8.02 -7.66 -12.65
C ALA A 108 7.23 -7.03 -11.49
N GLU A 109 7.77 -5.97 -10.88
CA GLU A 109 7.10 -5.24 -9.80
C GLU A 109 5.83 -4.54 -10.29
N ARG A 110 5.84 -3.94 -11.49
CA ARG A 110 4.62 -3.42 -12.14
C ARG A 110 3.55 -4.50 -12.29
N ALA A 111 3.91 -5.67 -12.82
CA ALA A 111 2.98 -6.77 -13.04
C ALA A 111 2.42 -7.33 -11.72
N LEU A 112 3.27 -7.42 -10.70
CA LEU A 112 2.90 -7.82 -9.35
C LEU A 112 1.86 -6.86 -8.74
N LEU A 113 2.15 -5.56 -8.75
CA LEU A 113 1.23 -4.55 -8.23
C LEU A 113 -0.09 -4.52 -9.02
N ALA A 114 -0.04 -4.59 -10.35
CA ALA A 114 -1.25 -4.63 -11.17
C ALA A 114 -2.15 -5.83 -10.81
N SER A 115 -1.55 -7.00 -10.60
CA SER A 115 -2.27 -8.22 -10.21
C SER A 115 -2.92 -8.08 -8.83
N VAL A 116 -2.17 -7.59 -7.84
CA VAL A 116 -2.67 -7.39 -6.48
C VAL A 116 -3.76 -6.32 -6.43
N LEU A 117 -3.61 -5.21 -7.16
CA LEU A 117 -4.64 -4.17 -7.24
C LEU A 117 -5.91 -4.66 -7.91
N LYS A 118 -5.80 -5.52 -8.93
CA LYS A 118 -6.97 -6.18 -9.54
C LYS A 118 -7.71 -7.00 -8.50
N GLY A 119 -6.98 -7.84 -7.75
CA GLY A 119 -7.54 -8.64 -6.66
C GLY A 119 -8.18 -7.78 -5.57
N ALA A 120 -7.53 -6.69 -5.16
CA ALA A 120 -8.03 -5.78 -4.15
C ALA A 120 -9.28 -5.01 -4.59
N ASN A 121 -9.37 -4.62 -5.87
CA ASN A 121 -10.57 -4.00 -6.42
C ASN A 121 -11.77 -4.96 -6.37
N VAL A 122 -11.54 -6.26 -6.67
CA VAL A 122 -12.60 -7.27 -6.56
C VAL A 122 -12.97 -7.54 -5.10
N ALA A 123 -11.98 -7.70 -4.21
CA ALA A 123 -12.22 -7.91 -2.78
C ALA A 123 -12.98 -6.73 -2.13
N ALA A 124 -12.76 -5.50 -2.59
CA ALA A 124 -13.50 -4.33 -2.11
C ALA A 124 -14.94 -4.25 -2.62
N ALA A 125 -15.27 -4.93 -3.72
CA ALA A 125 -16.58 -4.84 -4.38
C ALA A 125 -17.49 -6.04 -4.07
N HIS A 126 -16.93 -7.19 -3.71
CA HIS A 126 -17.68 -8.42 -3.49
C HIS A 126 -17.56 -8.90 -2.02
N PRO A 127 -18.68 -9.23 -1.36
CA PRO A 127 -18.71 -9.64 0.06
C PRO A 127 -18.17 -11.06 0.31
N VAL A 128 -17.86 -11.81 -0.75
CA VAL A 128 -17.34 -13.17 -0.71
C VAL A 128 -16.08 -13.28 -1.56
N ARG A 129 -15.27 -14.29 -1.26
CA ARG A 129 -13.96 -14.60 -1.86
C ARG A 129 -13.99 -14.85 -3.38
N GLU A 130 -15.05 -14.56 -4.11
CA GLU A 130 -15.25 -14.87 -5.55
C GLU A 130 -14.27 -14.17 -6.51
N GLY A 131 -13.39 -13.27 -6.05
CA GLY A 131 -12.18 -12.90 -6.80
C GLY A 131 -10.88 -12.97 -6.01
N ALA A 132 -10.95 -12.91 -4.68
CA ALA A 132 -9.80 -13.10 -3.82
C ALA A 132 -9.25 -14.53 -3.87
N HIS A 133 -10.04 -15.55 -4.26
CA HIS A 133 -9.57 -16.93 -4.36
C HIS A 133 -8.59 -17.17 -5.52
N LEU A 134 -8.63 -16.31 -6.56
CA LEU A 134 -7.64 -16.33 -7.64
C LEU A 134 -6.33 -15.64 -7.22
N MET A 135 -6.38 -14.77 -6.20
CA MET A 135 -5.19 -14.17 -5.61
C MET A 135 -4.60 -15.09 -4.56
N LYS A 136 -3.37 -15.52 -4.82
CA LYS A 136 -2.58 -16.33 -3.89
C LYS A 136 -1.77 -15.43 -2.95
N ASP A 137 -1.65 -15.84 -1.69
CA ASP A 137 -0.82 -15.21 -0.64
C ASP A 137 0.60 -14.89 -1.13
N VAL A 138 1.14 -15.74 -2.01
CA VAL A 138 2.45 -15.61 -2.67
C VAL A 138 2.64 -14.32 -3.45
N TYR A 139 1.56 -13.60 -3.80
CA TYR A 139 1.63 -12.29 -4.46
C TYR A 139 1.41 -11.13 -3.49
N VAL A 140 0.54 -11.29 -2.49
CA VAL A 140 0.14 -10.19 -1.59
C VAL A 140 1.28 -9.82 -0.64
N GLY A 141 1.96 -10.81 -0.04
CA GLY A 141 3.11 -10.55 0.82
C GLY A 141 4.24 -9.78 0.11
N PRO A 142 4.72 -10.24 -1.06
CA PRO A 142 5.72 -9.50 -1.84
C PRO A 142 5.27 -8.10 -2.26
N ALA A 143 4.01 -7.91 -2.65
CA ALA A 143 3.48 -6.59 -2.99
C ALA A 143 3.44 -5.64 -1.77
N ALA A 144 3.07 -6.15 -0.60
CA ALA A 144 3.09 -5.36 0.64
C ALA A 144 4.51 -4.90 0.98
N LYS A 145 5.51 -5.80 0.87
CA LYS A 145 6.93 -5.47 1.07
C LYS A 145 7.42 -4.41 0.07
N LEU A 146 7.04 -4.54 -1.20
CA LEU A 146 7.35 -3.55 -2.22
C LEU A 146 6.74 -2.18 -1.90
N LEU A 147 5.47 -2.13 -1.48
CA LEU A 147 4.80 -0.87 -1.14
C LEU A 147 5.42 -0.22 0.10
N ILE A 148 5.85 -0.99 1.10
CA ILE A 148 6.61 -0.48 2.25
C ILE A 148 7.91 0.17 1.76
N LYS A 149 8.68 -0.50 0.90
CA LYS A 149 9.91 0.05 0.30
C LYS A 149 9.63 1.37 -0.45
N LEU A 150 8.53 1.45 -1.21
CA LEU A 150 8.17 2.67 -1.92
C LEU A 150 7.77 3.81 -0.96
N ILE A 151 7.07 3.52 0.14
CA ILE A 151 6.80 4.52 1.19
C ILE A 151 8.13 5.00 1.82
N GLU A 152 9.03 4.08 2.12
CA GLU A 152 10.37 4.40 2.65
C GLU A 152 11.16 5.30 1.69
N THR A 153 11.16 5.00 0.40
CA THR A 153 11.90 5.79 -0.61
C THR A 153 11.23 7.14 -0.90
N HIS A 154 9.94 7.14 -1.23
CA HIS A 154 9.25 8.32 -1.77
C HIS A 154 8.67 9.25 -0.70
N VAL A 155 8.59 8.82 0.56
CA VAL A 155 8.19 9.69 1.67
C VAL A 155 9.37 9.93 2.59
N TYR A 156 9.83 8.90 3.29
CA TYR A 156 10.83 9.04 4.34
C TYR A 156 12.20 9.46 3.79
N GLY A 157 12.64 8.84 2.69
CA GLY A 157 13.88 9.18 1.99
C GLY A 157 13.87 10.62 1.46
N VAL A 158 12.76 11.07 0.89
CA VAL A 158 12.57 12.46 0.43
C VAL A 158 12.62 13.45 1.59
N LEU A 159 11.97 13.12 2.70
CA LEU A 159 11.93 13.96 3.91
C LEU A 159 13.25 13.91 4.71
N GLY A 160 14.20 13.05 4.36
CA GLY A 160 15.44 12.84 5.12
C GLY A 160 15.19 12.28 6.53
N LYS A 161 14.10 11.53 6.72
CA LYS A 161 13.68 10.96 8.02
C LYS A 161 13.69 9.44 7.95
N PRO A 162 14.02 8.72 9.05
CA PRO A 162 13.79 7.28 9.12
C PRO A 162 12.30 6.98 9.37
N VAL A 163 11.86 5.75 9.06
CA VAL A 163 10.56 5.26 9.52
C VAL A 163 10.60 5.10 11.04
N PRO A 164 9.76 5.79 11.82
CA PRO A 164 9.74 5.63 13.25
C PRO A 164 9.15 4.26 13.62
N PRO A 165 9.51 3.70 14.80
CA PRO A 165 8.85 2.51 15.30
C PRO A 165 7.38 2.82 15.54
N TRP A 166 6.50 1.88 15.17
CA TRP A 166 5.09 2.02 15.50
C TRP A 166 4.90 1.93 17.02
N LYS A 167 4.15 2.89 17.57
CA LYS A 167 3.77 2.93 18.98
C LYS A 167 2.32 2.48 19.10
N TRP A 168 2.06 1.49 19.95
CA TRP A 168 0.71 1.21 20.42
C TRP A 168 0.26 2.42 21.24
N ALA A 169 -0.77 3.11 20.76
CA ALA A 169 -1.45 4.16 21.52
C ALA A 169 -2.42 3.52 22.52
#